data_AF-A0A6I6NAW2-F1
#
_entry.id   AF-A0A6I6NAW2-F1
#
_cell.length_a   1.000
_cell.length_b   1.000
_cell.length_c   1.000
_cell.angle_alpha   90.00
_cell.angle_beta   90.00
_cell.angle_gamma   90.00
#
_symmetry.space_group_name_H-M   'P 1'
#
loop_
_entity.id
_entity.type
_entity.pdbx_description
1 polymer ?
#
loop_
_entity_poly.entity_id
_entity_poly.type
_entity_poly.pdbx_seq_one_letter_code
_entity_poly.pdbx_strand_id
1 'polypeptide(L)'
;MDGREVRFGMLTRETESSGGPGVRRVLERIGRLVLTYVALHTVAWVIIALLVSSEDSFTDVMRLGFGMLAFIGIPTLLLALLAGLAHTQMDVTKFRAGVAFPMAFFVWPLLGASYPQPLVFQLLCQIAFAAYLMPAPLVPENWTGPPQ
;
A
#
# COMPACT_ATOMS: atom_id res chain seq x y z
N MET A 1 -2.52 6.54 58.68
CA MET A 1 -3.22 5.73 57.66
C MET A 1 -4.13 6.67 56.91
N ASP A 2 -3.65 7.57 56.06
CA ASP A 2 -2.76 7.49 54.89
C ASP A 2 -3.56 7.57 53.59
N GLY A 3 -3.92 8.81 53.22
CA GLY A 3 -4.60 9.15 51.98
C GLY A 3 -3.64 9.45 50.81
N ARG A 4 -2.37 9.02 50.90
CA ARG A 4 -1.39 9.20 49.81
C ARG A 4 -1.30 8.03 48.83
N GLU A 5 -1.84 6.85 49.16
CA GLU A 5 -1.73 5.67 48.27
C GLU A 5 -2.70 5.69 47.08
N VAL A 6 -3.87 6.35 47.20
CA VAL A 6 -4.87 6.33 46.12
C VAL A 6 -4.43 7.15 44.90
N ARG A 7 -3.55 8.15 45.10
CA ARG A 7 -3.08 9.01 44.00
C ARG A 7 -1.93 8.38 43.20
N PHE A 8 -1.27 7.36 43.72
CA PHE A 8 -0.15 6.70 43.04
C PHE A 8 -0.59 5.55 42.11
N GLY A 9 -1.77 4.97 42.33
CA GLY A 9 -2.37 3.98 41.42
C GLY A 9 -3.03 4.59 40.17
N MET A 10 -3.21 5.92 40.13
CA MET A 10 -3.84 6.63 39.01
C MET A 10 -2.83 7.12 37.96
N LEU A 11 -1.55 7.24 38.32
CA LEU A 11 -0.47 7.70 37.42
C LEU A 11 0.28 6.56 36.73
N THR A 12 0.07 5.31 37.15
CA THR A 12 0.71 4.12 36.56
C THR A 12 -0.16 3.40 35.54
N ARG A 13 -1.39 3.86 35.30
CA ARG A 13 -2.37 3.22 34.40
C ARG A 13 -2.65 3.99 33.11
N GLU A 14 -1.80 4.97 32.77
CA GLU A 14 -1.88 5.70 31.49
C GLU A 14 -0.74 5.36 30.52
N THR A 15 0.15 4.43 30.87
CA THR A 15 1.21 3.95 29.96
C THR A 15 0.88 2.63 29.26
N GLU A 16 -0.20 1.95 29.66
CA GLU A 16 -0.73 0.80 28.94
C GLU A 16 -2.00 1.21 28.17
N SER A 17 -1.97 1.00 26.84
CA SER A 17 -3.07 1.23 25.89
C SER A 17 -3.08 2.58 25.13
N SER A 18 -1.92 3.10 24.74
CA SER A 18 -1.84 4.07 23.62
C SER A 18 -1.97 3.40 22.22
N GLY A 19 -2.41 2.14 22.18
CA GLY A 19 -2.79 1.42 20.96
C GLY A 19 -4.31 1.37 20.81
N GLY A 20 -4.98 2.53 20.76
CA GLY A 20 -6.45 2.58 20.67
C GLY A 20 -6.99 1.74 19.50
N PRO A 21 -8.24 1.23 19.57
CA PRO A 21 -8.86 0.39 18.54
C PRO A 21 -8.91 1.04 17.14
N GLY A 22 -8.64 2.34 17.02
CA GLY A 22 -8.39 3.03 15.74
C GLY A 22 -7.03 2.69 15.10
N VAL A 23 -5.94 2.71 15.87
CA VAL A 23 -4.57 2.47 15.38
C VAL A 23 -4.43 1.05 14.84
N ARG A 24 -4.98 0.05 15.56
CA ARG A 24 -4.98 -1.34 15.11
C ARG A 24 -5.71 -1.53 13.77
N ARG A 25 -6.86 -0.88 13.58
CA ARG A 25 -7.62 -0.93 12.32
C ARG A 25 -6.87 -0.29 11.16
N VAL A 26 -6.15 0.81 11.41
CA VAL A 26 -5.30 1.45 10.40
C VAL A 26 -4.13 0.54 10.02
N LEU A 27 -3.44 -0.06 10.99
CA LEU A 27 -2.35 -1.01 10.73
C LEU A 27 -2.83 -2.25 9.97
N GLU A 28 -4.00 -2.80 10.30
CA GLU A 28 -4.60 -3.91 9.57
C GLU A 28 -4.94 -3.54 8.12
N ARG A 29 -5.40 -2.31 7.87
CA ARG A 29 -5.67 -1.80 6.50
C ARG A 29 -4.39 -1.59 5.71
N ILE A 30 -3.36 -1.00 6.32
CA ILE A 30 -2.03 -0.81 5.72
C ILE A 30 -1.41 -2.16 5.38
N GLY A 31 -1.40 -3.09 6.34
CA GLY A 31 -0.87 -4.44 6.15
C GLY A 31 -1.59 -5.18 5.02
N ARG A 32 -2.93 -5.09 4.98
CA ARG A 32 -3.72 -5.67 3.89
C ARG A 32 -3.39 -5.04 2.55
N LEU A 33 -3.25 -3.72 2.48
CA LEU A 33 -2.90 -3.00 1.26
C LEU A 33 -1.54 -3.44 0.73
N VAL A 34 -0.52 -3.47 1.60
CA VAL A 34 0.84 -3.90 1.25
C VAL A 34 0.84 -5.35 0.79
N LEU A 35 0.22 -6.26 1.55
CA LEU A 35 0.16 -7.68 1.21
C LEU A 35 -0.57 -7.92 -0.12
N THR A 36 -1.67 -7.20 -0.36
CA THR A 36 -2.44 -7.33 -1.61
C THR A 36 -1.62 -6.89 -2.81
N TYR A 37 -0.87 -5.78 -2.70
CA TYR A 37 0.01 -5.33 -3.78
C TYR A 37 1.14 -6.33 -4.04
N VAL A 38 1.82 -6.79 -2.98
CA VAL A 38 2.93 -7.75 -3.10
C VAL A 38 2.43 -9.05 -3.73
N ALA A 39 1.29 -9.58 -3.28
CA ALA A 39 0.71 -10.78 -3.88
C ALA A 39 0.37 -10.59 -5.36
N LEU A 40 -0.27 -9.48 -5.73
CA LEU A 40 -0.61 -9.15 -7.12
C LEU A 40 0.65 -9.07 -7.99
N HIS A 41 1.69 -8.38 -7.50
CA HIS A 41 2.96 -8.24 -8.19
C HIS A 41 3.65 -9.60 -8.37
N THR A 42 3.74 -10.40 -7.32
CA THR A 42 4.33 -11.76 -7.41
C THR A 42 3.58 -12.63 -8.41
N VAL A 43 2.24 -12.63 -8.39
CA VAL A 43 1.43 -13.41 -9.34
C VAL A 43 1.69 -12.96 -10.78
N ALA A 44 1.74 -11.64 -11.03
CA ALA A 44 2.03 -11.13 -12.36
C ALA A 44 3.40 -11.56 -12.87
N TRP A 45 4.44 -11.49 -12.03
CA TRP A 45 5.79 -11.91 -12.39
C TRP A 45 5.94 -13.41 -12.56
N VAL A 46 5.20 -14.22 -11.80
CA VAL A 46 5.12 -15.66 -12.04
C VAL A 46 4.49 -15.94 -13.41
N ILE A 47 3.38 -15.27 -13.76
CA ILE A 47 2.75 -15.43 -15.08
C ILE A 47 3.72 -15.01 -16.20
N ILE A 48 4.39 -13.87 -16.06
CA ILE A 48 5.40 -13.40 -17.02
C ILE A 48 6.51 -14.45 -17.17
N ALA A 49 7.05 -14.95 -16.05
CA ALA A 49 8.12 -15.95 -16.06
C ALA A 49 7.68 -17.24 -16.77
N LEU A 50 6.44 -17.69 -16.57
CA LEU A 50 5.90 -18.87 -17.26
C LEU A 50 5.64 -18.63 -18.76
N LEU A 51 5.36 -17.39 -19.17
CA LEU A 51 5.08 -17.04 -20.58
C LEU A 51 6.35 -16.75 -21.38
N VAL A 52 7.42 -16.26 -20.74
CA VAL A 52 8.65 -15.78 -21.39
C VAL A 52 9.83 -16.76 -21.21
N SER A 53 9.68 -17.81 -20.39
CA SER A 53 10.76 -18.77 -20.06
C SER A 53 11.30 -19.62 -21.23
N SER A 54 10.89 -19.37 -22.48
CA SER A 54 11.48 -20.06 -23.63
C SER A 54 12.92 -19.62 -23.91
N GLU A 55 13.30 -18.40 -23.51
CA GLU A 55 14.65 -17.84 -23.77
C GLU A 55 15.42 -17.54 -22.48
N ASP A 56 14.74 -17.04 -21.44
CA ASP A 56 15.33 -16.72 -20.14
C ASP A 56 15.00 -17.78 -19.08
N SER A 57 15.90 -18.00 -18.12
CA SER A 57 15.60 -18.89 -17.00
C SER A 57 14.50 -18.28 -16.11
N PHE A 58 13.59 -19.11 -15.61
CA PHE A 58 12.53 -18.68 -14.68
C PHE A 58 13.09 -17.85 -13.51
N THR A 59 14.25 -18.25 -12.98
CA THR A 59 14.93 -17.57 -11.87
C THR A 59 15.38 -16.17 -12.25
N ASP A 60 15.87 -15.96 -13.48
CA ASP A 60 16.31 -14.64 -13.95
C ASP A 60 15.14 -13.69 -14.11
N VAL A 61 14.03 -14.16 -14.68
CA VAL A 61 12.79 -13.37 -14.81
C VAL A 61 12.22 -13.03 -13.43
N MET A 62 12.22 -13.98 -12.50
CA MET A 62 11.76 -13.72 -11.12
C MET A 62 12.70 -12.75 -10.39
N ARG A 63 14.02 -12.86 -10.57
CA ARG A 63 14.99 -11.93 -9.99
C ARG A 63 14.79 -10.51 -10.51
N LEU A 64 14.53 -10.36 -11.81
CA LEU A 64 14.14 -9.09 -12.42
C LEU A 64 12.85 -8.57 -11.78
N GLY A 65 11.85 -9.42 -11.61
CA GLY A 65 10.58 -9.06 -10.98
C GLY A 65 10.73 -8.54 -9.56
N PHE A 66 11.50 -9.25 -8.72
CA PHE A 66 11.83 -8.76 -7.38
C PHE A 66 12.61 -7.44 -7.41
N GLY A 67 13.51 -7.24 -8.37
CA GLY A 67 14.16 -5.96 -8.59
C GLY A 67 13.15 -4.85 -8.92
N MET A 68 12.19 -5.14 -9.79
CA MET A 68 11.14 -4.22 -10.19
C MET A 68 10.16 -3.88 -9.05
N LEU A 69 10.01 -4.74 -8.05
CA LEU A 69 9.27 -4.39 -6.83
C LEU A 69 9.90 -3.18 -6.11
N ALA A 70 11.23 -3.06 -6.09
CA ALA A 70 11.90 -1.93 -5.45
C ALA A 70 11.69 -0.62 -6.24
N PHE A 71 11.77 -0.68 -7.57
CA PHE A 71 11.68 0.51 -8.42
C PHE A 71 10.24 0.96 -8.71
N ILE A 72 9.31 0.02 -8.81
CA ILE A 72 7.91 0.30 -9.17
C ILE A 72 7.02 0.12 -7.96
N GLY A 73 7.19 -0.97 -7.22
CA GLY A 73 6.33 -1.33 -6.10
C GLY A 73 6.45 -0.42 -4.88
N ILE A 74 7.68 -0.11 -4.45
CA ILE A 74 7.88 0.77 -3.29
C ILE A 74 7.29 2.17 -3.55
N PRO A 75 7.59 2.86 -4.67
CA PRO A 75 6.96 4.15 -4.95
C PRO A 75 5.44 4.08 -5.04
N THR A 76 4.89 2.99 -5.61
CA THR A 76 3.45 2.76 -5.68
C THR A 76 2.83 2.65 -4.30
N LEU A 77 3.43 1.84 -3.42
CA LEU A 77 2.96 1.65 -2.05
C LEU A 77 3.04 2.94 -1.24
N LEU A 78 4.14 3.67 -1.34
CA LEU A 78 4.30 4.97 -0.69
C LEU A 78 3.24 5.96 -1.14
N LEU A 79 3.01 6.06 -2.45
CA LEU A 79 1.96 6.90 -3.01
C LEU A 79 0.57 6.48 -2.51
N ALA A 80 0.26 5.19 -2.50
CA ALA A 80 -1.03 4.68 -2.01
C ALA A 80 -1.22 5.00 -0.52
N LEU A 81 -0.17 4.86 0.29
CA LEU A 81 -0.22 5.20 1.71
C LEU A 81 -0.43 6.71 1.91
N LEU A 82 0.37 7.54 1.25
CA LEU A 82 0.26 9.00 1.33
C LEU A 82 -1.11 9.48 0.85
N ALA A 83 -1.59 8.94 -0.27
CA ALA A 83 -2.90 9.27 -0.81
C ALA A 83 -4.03 8.84 0.14
N GLY A 84 -3.98 7.62 0.67
CA GLY A 84 -5.00 7.13 1.59
C GLY A 84 -4.99 7.84 2.96
N LEU A 85 -3.85 8.40 3.38
CA LEU A 85 -3.72 9.28 4.55
C LEU A 85 -4.21 10.71 4.26
N ALA A 86 -3.91 11.23 3.07
CA ALA A 86 -4.32 12.58 2.64
C ALA A 86 -5.78 12.67 2.19
N HIS A 87 -6.49 11.53 2.11
CA HIS A 87 -7.89 11.47 1.72
C HIS A 87 -8.79 12.08 2.81
N THR A 88 -9.07 13.37 2.72
CA THR A 88 -9.87 14.09 3.72
C THR A 88 -11.24 14.53 3.21
N GLN A 89 -11.44 14.73 1.90
CA GLN A 89 -12.69 15.33 1.34
C GLN A 89 -12.98 14.95 -0.14
N MET A 90 -12.20 14.07 -0.78
CA MET A 90 -12.30 13.86 -2.24
C MET A 90 -13.23 12.69 -2.58
N ASP A 91 -14.00 12.80 -3.66
CA ASP A 91 -14.82 11.68 -4.17
C ASP A 91 -13.92 10.47 -4.48
N VAL A 92 -14.34 9.27 -4.06
CA VAL A 92 -13.56 8.03 -4.16
C VAL A 92 -13.15 7.73 -5.61
N THR A 93 -13.99 8.06 -6.59
CA THR A 93 -13.69 7.82 -8.01
C THR A 93 -12.61 8.78 -8.49
N LYS A 94 -12.71 10.06 -8.13
CA LYS A 94 -11.70 11.07 -8.46
C LYS A 94 -10.37 10.78 -7.78
N PHE A 95 -10.42 10.29 -6.55
CA PHE A 95 -9.24 9.87 -5.79
C PHE A 95 -8.54 8.70 -6.47
N ARG A 96 -9.28 7.63 -6.81
CA ARG A 96 -8.73 6.47 -7.52
C ARG A 96 -8.13 6.85 -8.87
N ALA A 97 -8.80 7.72 -9.64
CA ALA A 97 -8.28 8.22 -10.90
C ALA A 97 -7.00 9.07 -10.70
N GLY A 98 -6.99 9.94 -9.70
CA GLY A 98 -5.85 10.79 -9.36
C GLY A 98 -4.63 10.00 -8.89
N VAL A 99 -4.83 8.83 -8.28
CA VAL A 99 -3.74 7.92 -7.85
C VAL A 99 -3.27 7.01 -8.99
N ALA A 100 -4.17 6.57 -9.87
CA ALA A 100 -3.82 5.69 -11.00
C ALA A 100 -2.85 6.36 -11.99
N PHE A 101 -3.02 7.66 -12.26
CA PHE A 101 -2.17 8.41 -13.19
C PHE A 101 -0.68 8.41 -12.79
N PRO A 102 -0.28 8.84 -11.57
CA PRO A 102 1.11 8.76 -11.13
C PRO A 102 1.60 7.32 -10.94
N MET A 103 0.74 6.35 -10.60
CA MET A 103 1.14 4.94 -10.58
C MET A 103 1.53 4.41 -11.97
N ALA A 104 0.84 4.84 -13.02
CA ALA A 104 1.19 4.50 -14.40
C ALA A 104 2.56 5.08 -14.79
N PHE A 105 2.91 6.27 -14.28
CA PHE A 105 4.24 6.85 -14.48
C PHE A 105 5.35 5.98 -13.88
N PHE A 106 5.12 5.31 -12.74
CA PHE A 106 6.14 4.42 -12.15
C PHE A 106 6.44 3.17 -12.98
N VAL A 107 5.62 2.84 -13.97
CA VAL A 107 5.87 1.72 -14.90
C VAL A 107 6.89 2.09 -15.97
N TRP A 108 7.24 3.38 -16.11
CA TRP A 108 8.16 3.87 -17.15
C TRP A 108 9.52 3.17 -17.25
N PRO A 109 10.16 2.64 -16.18
CA PRO A 109 11.45 1.95 -16.33
C PRO A 109 11.34 0.70 -17.22
N LEU A 110 10.15 0.09 -17.31
CA LEU A 110 9.91 -1.05 -18.20
C LEU A 110 9.88 -0.66 -19.68
N LEU A 111 9.62 0.61 -20.02
CA LEU A 111 9.80 1.11 -21.40
C LEU A 111 11.27 1.05 -21.80
N GLY A 112 12.19 1.38 -20.90
CA GLY A 112 13.62 1.31 -21.14
C GLY A 112 14.15 -0.12 -21.25
N ALA A 113 13.47 -1.09 -20.64
CA ALA A 113 13.86 -2.50 -20.66
C ALA A 113 13.45 -3.23 -21.95
N SER A 114 12.66 -2.62 -22.84
CA SER A 114 12.18 -3.22 -24.10
C SER A 114 11.42 -4.56 -23.97
N TYR A 115 10.86 -4.86 -22.80
CA TYR A 115 10.02 -6.04 -22.58
C TYR A 115 8.53 -5.66 -22.61
N PRO A 116 7.79 -5.96 -23.69
CA PRO A 116 6.40 -5.54 -23.83
C PRO A 116 5.45 -6.30 -22.89
N GLN A 117 5.67 -7.59 -22.62
CA GLN A 117 4.78 -8.36 -21.73
C GLN A 117 4.84 -7.86 -20.27
N PRO A 118 6.01 -7.71 -19.62
CA PRO A 118 6.12 -7.15 -18.28
C PRO A 118 5.50 -5.77 -18.15
N LEU A 119 5.62 -4.92 -19.18
CA LEU A 119 5.02 -3.60 -19.17
C LEU A 119 3.49 -3.65 -19.09
N VAL A 120 2.84 -4.45 -19.93
CA VAL A 120 1.38 -4.58 -19.94
C VAL A 120 0.89 -5.19 -18.62
N PHE A 121 1.52 -6.26 -18.15
CA PHE A 121 1.12 -6.90 -16.89
C PHE A 121 1.33 -5.98 -15.68
N GLN A 122 2.44 -5.25 -15.61
CA GLN A 122 2.69 -4.32 -14.52
C GLN A 122 1.69 -3.14 -14.56
N LEU A 123 1.38 -2.60 -15.75
CA LEU A 123 0.36 -1.55 -15.89
C LEU A 123 -1.02 -2.03 -15.45
N LEU A 124 -1.42 -3.23 -15.86
CA LEU A 124 -2.68 -3.84 -15.43
C LEU A 124 -2.71 -4.06 -13.91
N CYS A 125 -1.60 -4.45 -13.30
CA CYS A 125 -1.50 -4.57 -11.84
C CYS A 125 -1.69 -3.21 -11.15
N GLN A 126 -1.09 -2.14 -11.68
CA GLN A 126 -1.26 -0.79 -11.13
C GLN A 126 -2.70 -0.32 -11.23
N ILE A 127 -3.35 -0.53 -12.37
CA ILE A 127 -4.75 -0.18 -12.58
C ILE A 127 -5.65 -1.01 -11.66
N ALA A 128 -5.45 -2.32 -11.60
CA ALA A 128 -6.24 -3.21 -10.75
C ALA A 128 -6.10 -2.82 -9.27
N PHE A 129 -4.88 -2.51 -8.84
CA PHE A 129 -4.59 -2.07 -7.50
C PHE A 129 -5.27 -0.73 -7.16
N ALA A 130 -5.07 0.29 -7.99
CA ALA A 130 -5.63 1.62 -7.77
C ALA A 130 -7.17 1.66 -7.86
N ALA A 131 -7.74 0.95 -8.84
CA ALA A 131 -9.17 1.03 -9.13
C ALA A 131 -10.03 0.11 -8.26
N TYR A 132 -9.52 -1.04 -7.84
CA TYR A 132 -10.34 -2.08 -7.19
C TYR A 132 -9.83 -2.52 -5.81
N LEU A 133 -8.52 -2.56 -5.59
CA LEU A 133 -7.96 -3.21 -4.40
C LEU A 133 -7.53 -2.22 -3.30
N MET A 134 -7.30 -0.95 -3.64
CA MET A 134 -6.98 0.09 -2.68
C MET A 134 -8.21 0.39 -1.78
N PRO A 135 -8.12 0.13 -0.46
CA PRO A 135 -9.15 0.53 0.48
C PRO A 135 -9.07 2.04 0.68
N ALA A 136 -9.94 2.79 0.00
CA ALA A 136 -10.13 4.22 0.21
C ALA A 136 -11.40 4.43 1.06
N PRO A 137 -11.36 5.22 2.15
CA PRO A 137 -10.18 5.82 2.82
C PRO A 137 -9.46 4.87 3.79
N LEU A 138 -8.13 5.06 3.99
CA LEU A 138 -7.33 4.28 4.95
C LEU A 138 -7.63 4.69 6.41
N VAL A 139 -8.00 5.95 6.62
CA VAL A 139 -8.40 6.53 7.91
C VAL A 139 -9.93 6.63 7.98
N PRO A 140 -10.59 6.32 9.11
CA PRO A 140 -12.04 6.49 9.25
C PRO A 140 -12.45 7.96 9.15
N GLU A 141 -13.55 8.26 8.45
CA GLU A 141 -14.14 9.61 8.26
C GLU A 141 -14.58 10.31 9.56
N ASN A 142 -14.41 9.67 10.72
CA ASN A 142 -14.92 10.13 12.01
C ASN A 142 -13.90 10.98 12.80
N TRP A 143 -12.87 11.52 12.16
CA TRP A 143 -11.95 12.45 12.84
C TRP A 143 -12.60 13.83 12.95
N THR A 144 -13.29 14.05 14.06
CA THR A 144 -13.65 15.39 14.53
C THR A 144 -12.37 16.08 15.02
N GLY A 145 -11.85 17.06 14.29
CA GLY A 145 -10.71 17.88 14.73
C GLY A 145 -10.98 18.58 16.07
N PRO A 146 -9.98 19.24 16.69
CA PRO A 146 -10.19 19.98 17.93
C PRO A 146 -11.31 21.02 17.72
N PRO A 147 -12.23 21.18 18.70
CA PRO A 147 -13.35 22.10 18.59
C PRO A 147 -12.82 23.52 18.37
N GLN A 148 -13.31 24.18 17.33
CA GLN A 148 -13.21 25.64 17.19
C GLN A 148 -14.29 26.31 18.02
#